data_AF-A0A924ATP7-F1
#
_entry.id   AF-A0A924ATP7-F1
#
_cell.length_a   1.000
_cell.length_b   1.000
_cell.length_c   1.000
_cell.angle_alpha   90.00
_cell.angle_beta   90.00
_cell.angle_gamma   90.00
#
_symmetry.space_group_name_H-M   'P 1'
#
loop_
_entity.id
_entity.type
_entity.pdbx_description
1 polymer ?
#
loop_
_entity_poly.entity_id
_entity_poly.type
_entity_poly.pdbx_seq_one_letter_code
_entity_poly.pdbx_strand_id
1 'polypeptide(L)'
;MNTSDIIRHRLIHQQIAATAFTTPAEMVRWLGAMQSQLFAMAKWAIGLRVPCLTDSDVEQAFNKRKILRTHLLRPTWHFVHPADIRWMLQLTGPRVHSVNAFM
;
A
#
# COMPACT_ATOMS: atom_id res chain seq x y z
N MET A 1 -7.87 19.47 18.89
CA MET A 1 -6.88 18.47 18.47
C MET A 1 -5.52 19.14 18.38
N ASN A 2 -4.59 18.79 19.26
CA ASN A 2 -3.22 19.31 19.29
C ASN A 2 -2.27 18.41 18.46
N THR A 3 -0.98 18.77 18.37
CA THR A 3 0.01 18.01 17.60
C THR A 3 0.15 16.55 18.07
N SER A 4 0.15 16.31 19.38
CA SER A 4 0.26 14.97 19.95
C SER A 4 -0.95 14.10 19.58
N ASP A 5 -2.15 14.69 19.56
CA ASP A 5 -3.36 14.00 19.11
C ASP A 5 -3.22 13.57 17.64
N ILE A 6 -2.75 14.47 16.76
CA ILE A 6 -2.55 14.17 15.33
C ILE A 6 -1.55 13.03 15.14
N ILE A 7 -0.42 13.06 15.86
CA ILE A 7 0.59 12.00 15.78
C ILE A 7 0.00 10.66 16.22
N ARG A 8 -0.75 10.65 17.33
CA ARG A 8 -1.42 9.44 17.82
C ARG A 8 -2.42 8.90 16.80
N HIS A 9 -3.27 9.77 16.24
CA HIS A 9 -4.23 9.38 15.20
C HIS A 9 -3.54 8.82 13.96
N ARG A 10 -2.43 9.43 13.52
CA ARG A 10 -1.66 8.92 12.38
C ARG A 10 -1.08 7.54 12.64
N LEU A 11 -0.49 7.30 13.81
CA LEU A 11 0.08 5.98 14.13
C LEU A 11 -0.99 4.88 14.20
N ILE A 12 -2.17 5.21 14.74
CA ILE A 12 -3.31 4.28 14.77
C ILE A 12 -3.83 4.04 13.35
N HIS A 13 -4.07 5.10 12.57
CA HIS A 13 -4.62 4.97 11.22
C HIS A 13 -3.60 4.46 10.19
N GLN A 14 -2.30 4.49 10.49
CA GLN A 14 -1.28 3.78 9.71
C GLN A 14 -1.08 2.33 10.17
N GLN A 15 -1.89 1.87 11.14
CA GLN A 15 -1.86 0.51 11.68
C GLN A 15 -0.51 0.14 12.31
N ILE A 16 0.21 1.12 12.86
CA ILE A 16 1.52 0.94 13.52
C ILE A 16 1.32 0.74 15.02
N ALA A 17 0.54 1.59 15.66
CA ALA A 17 0.32 1.52 17.10
C ALA A 17 -0.69 0.43 17.52
N ALA A 18 -1.65 0.15 16.64
CA ALA A 18 -2.64 -0.90 16.79
C ALA A 18 -3.11 -1.29 15.39
N THR A 19 -3.36 -2.57 15.16
CA THR A 19 -3.90 -3.05 13.89
C THR A 19 -5.23 -3.75 14.09
N ALA A 20 -6.14 -3.57 13.13
CA ALA A 20 -7.41 -4.30 13.06
C ALA A 20 -7.39 -5.37 11.94
N PHE A 21 -6.28 -5.47 11.21
CA PHE A 21 -6.18 -6.32 10.02
C PHE A 21 -5.38 -7.57 10.30
N THR A 22 -5.71 -8.64 9.57
CA THR A 22 -5.06 -9.95 9.72
C THR A 22 -4.41 -10.44 8.44
N THR A 23 -4.66 -9.76 7.31
CA THR A 23 -4.12 -10.16 6.01
C THR A 23 -3.33 -9.03 5.32
N PRO A 24 -2.34 -9.38 4.47
CA PRO A 24 -1.64 -8.41 3.63
C PRO A 24 -2.58 -7.55 2.76
N ALA A 25 -3.63 -8.17 2.20
CA ALA A 25 -4.53 -7.52 1.27
C ALA A 25 -5.42 -6.46 1.95
N GLU A 26 -5.89 -6.74 3.16
CA GLU A 26 -6.62 -5.77 3.98
C GLU A 26 -5.75 -4.56 4.32
N MET A 27 -4.49 -4.81 4.70
CA MET A 27 -3.54 -3.73 5.01
C MET A 27 -3.31 -2.82 3.79
N VAL A 28 -3.05 -3.42 2.62
CA VAL A 28 -2.86 -2.66 1.38
C VAL A 28 -4.12 -1.88 1.01
N ARG A 29 -5.30 -2.49 1.14
CA ARG A 29 -6.58 -1.83 0.87
C ARG A 29 -6.82 -0.64 1.79
N TRP A 30 -6.52 -0.79 3.08
CA TRP A 30 -6.67 0.27 4.08
C TRP A 30 -5.76 1.47 3.81
N LEU A 31 -4.50 1.21 3.45
CA LEU A 31 -3.56 2.28 3.10
C LEU A 31 -3.84 2.90 1.71
N GLY A 32 -4.72 2.29 0.92
CA GLY A 32 -5.09 2.68 -0.44
C GLY A 32 -3.99 2.33 -1.46
N ALA A 33 -2.83 2.98 -1.34
CA ALA A 33 -1.66 2.73 -2.18
C ALA A 33 -0.38 2.76 -1.34
N MET A 34 0.43 1.71 -1.42
CA MET A 34 1.67 1.60 -0.65
C MET A 34 2.86 1.52 -1.59
N GLN A 35 3.80 2.47 -1.48
CA GLN A 35 4.97 2.49 -2.36
C GLN A 35 5.77 1.19 -2.25
N SER A 36 6.16 0.65 -3.40
CA SER A 36 6.74 -0.69 -3.55
C SER A 36 7.88 -0.73 -4.57
N GLN A 37 8.61 0.38 -4.73
CA GLN A 37 9.79 0.43 -5.60
C GLN A 37 10.78 -0.70 -5.24
N LEU A 38 11.06 -0.84 -3.95
CA LEU A 38 11.78 -1.98 -3.38
C LEU A 38 10.77 -2.95 -2.79
N PHE A 39 10.60 -4.10 -3.45
CA PHE A 39 9.59 -5.10 -3.10
C PHE A 39 9.79 -5.63 -1.67
N ALA A 40 11.02 -5.95 -1.28
CA ALA A 40 11.35 -6.43 0.07
C ALA A 40 10.95 -5.43 1.16
N MET A 41 11.19 -4.12 0.94
CA MET A 41 10.81 -3.08 1.91
C MET A 41 9.30 -2.93 2.01
N ALA A 42 8.57 -3.13 0.91
CA ALA A 42 7.11 -3.14 0.93
C ALA A 42 6.57 -4.34 1.71
N LYS A 43 7.14 -5.54 1.55
CA LYS A 43 6.78 -6.71 2.38
C LYS A 43 7.03 -6.45 3.86
N TRP A 44 8.20 -5.91 4.20
CA TRP A 44 8.54 -5.55 5.58
C TRP A 44 7.55 -4.54 6.17
N ALA A 45 7.17 -3.53 5.40
CA ALA A 45 6.18 -2.54 5.82
C ALA A 45 4.79 -3.15 6.11
N ILE A 46 4.39 -4.20 5.40
CA ILE A 46 3.17 -4.96 5.70
C ILE A 46 3.36 -5.78 6.97
N GLY A 47 4.45 -6.54 7.09
CA GLY A 47 4.74 -7.36 8.27
C GLY A 47 4.82 -6.56 9.57
N LEU A 48 5.36 -5.34 9.52
CA LEU A 48 5.37 -4.41 10.67
C LEU A 48 3.96 -4.09 11.19
N ARG A 49 2.96 -4.03 10.31
CA ARG A 49 1.59 -3.57 10.62
C ARG A 49 0.60 -4.71 10.85
N VAL A 50 0.96 -5.94 10.51
CA VAL A 50 0.10 -7.11 10.66
C VAL A 50 0.88 -8.18 11.41
N PRO A 51 0.66 -8.31 12.74
CA PRO A 51 1.32 -9.30 13.57
C PRO A 51 1.14 -10.73 13.04
N CYS A 52 2.09 -11.59 13.38
CA CYS A 52 2.09 -13.02 13.04
C CYS A 52 2.15 -13.35 11.54
N LEU A 53 2.29 -12.36 10.64
CA LEU A 53 2.61 -12.64 9.25
C LEU A 53 4.07 -13.01 9.06
N THR A 54 4.29 -13.97 8.16
CA THR A 54 5.59 -14.27 7.60
C THR A 54 5.80 -13.53 6.28
N ASP A 55 7.06 -13.46 5.83
CA ASP A 55 7.38 -12.92 4.51
C ASP A 55 6.70 -13.70 3.37
N SER A 56 6.57 -15.03 3.53
CA SER A 56 5.91 -15.91 2.56
C SER A 56 4.41 -15.63 2.45
N ASP A 57 3.73 -15.24 3.53
CA ASP A 57 2.31 -14.89 3.49
C ASP A 57 2.05 -13.66 2.60
N VAL A 58 2.95 -12.67 2.65
CA VAL A 58 2.86 -11.49 1.79
C VAL A 58 3.12 -11.85 0.32
N GLU A 59 4.13 -12.67 0.05
CA GLU A 59 4.40 -13.17 -1.29
C GLU A 59 3.24 -14.00 -1.85
N GLN A 60 2.63 -14.84 -1.02
CA GLN A 60 1.50 -15.66 -1.42
C GLN A 60 0.30 -14.78 -1.77
N ALA A 61 0.03 -13.73 -0.99
CA ALA A 61 -1.03 -12.76 -1.30
C ALA A 61 -0.78 -12.03 -2.64
N PHE A 62 0.47 -11.66 -2.92
CA PHE A 62 0.87 -11.07 -4.19
C PHE A 62 0.68 -12.06 -5.35
N ASN A 63 1.21 -13.28 -5.23
CA ASN A 63 1.12 -14.34 -6.26
C ASN A 63 -0.34 -14.76 -6.55
N LYS A 64 -1.20 -14.75 -5.53
CA LYS A 64 -2.64 -15.01 -5.66
C LYS A 64 -3.44 -13.80 -6.17
N ARG A 65 -2.76 -12.72 -6.61
CA ARG A 65 -3.36 -11.49 -7.13
C ARG A 65 -4.30 -10.79 -6.14
N LYS A 66 -4.08 -10.99 -4.84
CA LYS A 66 -4.79 -10.25 -3.77
C LYS A 66 -4.15 -8.88 -3.52
N ILE A 67 -2.90 -8.71 -3.96
CA ILE A 67 -2.19 -7.43 -4.04
C ILE A 67 -1.69 -7.31 -5.49
N LEU A 68 -1.94 -6.17 -6.12
CA LEU A 68 -1.37 -5.82 -7.42
C LEU A 68 -0.18 -4.89 -7.21
N ARG A 69 0.81 -4.95 -8.10
CA ARG A 69 1.95 -4.03 -8.11
C ARG A 69 2.01 -3.33 -9.47
N THR A 70 1.88 -2.00 -9.49
CA THR A 70 1.89 -1.20 -10.73
C THR A 70 2.29 0.25 -10.48
N HIS A 71 2.59 1.01 -11.53
CA HIS A 71 2.78 2.45 -11.44
C HIS A 71 1.44 3.14 -11.15
N LEU A 72 1.40 3.99 -10.11
CA LEU A 72 0.13 4.58 -9.67
C LEU A 72 0.24 6.06 -9.30
N LEU A 73 1.01 6.41 -8.28
CA LEU A 73 1.20 7.79 -7.82
C LEU A 73 2.63 8.24 -8.14
N ARG A 74 2.80 9.48 -8.64
CA ARG A 74 4.13 10.09 -8.89
C ARG A 74 5.11 9.13 -9.63
N PRO A 75 4.72 8.69 -10.84
CA PRO A 75 5.13 7.44 -11.52
C PRO A 75 5.94 6.35 -10.77
N THR A 76 5.70 6.09 -9.48
CA THR A 76 6.41 5.01 -8.77
C THR A 76 5.57 3.75 -8.63
N TRP A 77 6.23 2.61 -8.42
CA TRP A 77 5.57 1.33 -8.15
C TRP A 77 4.83 1.37 -6.82
N HIS A 78 3.58 0.90 -6.81
CA HIS A 78 2.73 0.79 -5.62
C HIS A 78 2.09 -0.59 -5.54
N PHE A 79 1.96 -1.11 -4.32
CA PHE A 79 0.98 -2.12 -3.98
C PHE A 79 -0.40 -1.47 -3.87
N VAL A 80 -1.39 -2.13 -4.46
CA VAL A 80 -2.78 -1.69 -4.46
C VAL A 80 -3.71 -2.89 -4.48
N HIS A 81 -4.88 -2.74 -3.87
CA HIS A 81 -5.89 -3.78 -3.83
C HIS A 81 -6.61 -3.89 -5.20
N PRO A 82 -6.92 -5.11 -5.71
CA PRO A 82 -7.55 -5.28 -7.02
C PRO A 82 -8.90 -4.57 -7.19
N ALA A 83 -9.66 -4.36 -6.12
CA ALA A 83 -10.93 -3.65 -6.18
C ALA A 83 -10.75 -2.15 -6.47
N ASP A 84 -9.59 -1.58 -6.15
CA ASP A 84 -9.36 -0.14 -6.18
C ASP A 84 -8.59 0.33 -7.41
N ILE A 85 -7.90 -0.58 -8.09
CA ILE A 85 -7.01 -0.22 -9.20
C ILE A 85 -7.70 0.58 -10.30
N ARG A 86 -8.96 0.25 -10.64
CA ARG A 86 -9.66 0.87 -11.77
C ARG A 86 -9.90 2.36 -11.54
N TRP A 87 -10.49 2.71 -10.41
CA TRP A 87 -10.79 4.11 -10.11
C TRP A 87 -9.50 4.90 -9.85
N MET A 88 -8.49 4.29 -9.23
CA MET A 88 -7.21 4.95 -9.01
C MET A 88 -6.50 5.27 -10.32
N LEU A 89 -6.48 4.34 -11.29
CA LEU A 89 -5.92 4.60 -12.61
C LEU A 89 -6.70 5.67 -13.39
N GLN A 90 -8.02 5.73 -13.25
CA GLN A 90 -8.82 6.81 -13.84
C GLN A 90 -8.41 8.18 -13.28
N LEU A 91 -8.10 8.25 -11.99
CA LEU A 91 -7.69 9.49 -11.33
C LEU A 91 -6.23 9.88 -11.62
N THR A 92 -5.31 8.92 -11.64
CA THR A 92 -3.86 9.19 -11.66
C THR A 92 -3.21 8.99 -13.02
N GLY A 93 -3.80 8.13 -13.86
CA GLY A 93 -3.29 7.72 -15.17
C GLY A 93 -2.93 8.88 -16.09
N PRO A 94 -3.80 9.90 -16.31
CA PRO A 94 -3.48 11.02 -17.19
C PRO A 94 -2.17 11.72 -16.84
N ARG A 95 -1.93 11.99 -15.54
CA ARG A 95 -0.70 12.64 -15.08
C ARG A 95 0.50 11.70 -15.17
N VAL A 96 0.34 10.43 -14.81
CA VAL A 96 1.43 9.43 -14.90
C VAL A 96 1.88 9.25 -16.35
N HIS A 97 0.95 9.11 -17.30
CA HIS A 97 1.28 9.00 -18.71
C HIS A 97 1.97 10.25 -19.25
N SER A 98 1.49 11.44 -18.88
CA SER A 98 2.12 12.70 -19.27
C SER A 98 3.57 12.78 -18.77
N VAL A 99 3.84 12.46 -17.50
CA VAL A 99 5.21 12.52 -16.96
C VAL A 99 6.13 11.46 -17.60
N ASN A 100 5.61 10.25 -17.84
CA ASN A 100 6.39 9.18 -18.45
C ASN A 100 6.67 9.40 -19.95
N ALA A 101 5.90 10.24 -20.64
CA ALA A 101 6.11 10.53 -22.06
C ALA A 101 7.37 11.37 -22.33
N PHE A 102 7.90 12.05 -21.30
CA PHE A 102 9.06 12.93 -21.39
C PHE A 102 10.29 12.39 -20.63
N MET A 103 10.21 11.16 -20.14
CA MET A 103 11.26 10.48 -19.39
C MET A 103 11.91 9.42 -20.25
#